data_AF-A0A0N9Y559-F1
#
_entry.id   AF-A0A0N9Y559-F1
#
_cell.length_a   1.000
_cell.length_b   1.000
_cell.length_c   1.000
_cell.angle_alpha   90.00
_cell.angle_beta   90.00
_cell.angle_gamma   90.00
#
_symmetry.space_group_name_H-M   'P 1'
#
loop_
_entity.id
_entity.type
_entity.pdbx_description
1 polymer ?
#
loop_
_entity_poly.entity_id
_entity_poly.type
_entity_poly.pdbx_seq_one_letter_code
_entity_poly.pdbx_strand_id
1 'polypeptide(L)'
;MQFNPKNITYEVFGDFGGWGQASYWNADVKPVHVELTTLPWSHTETTVLTVATADITAQVAGGNISCRITVDGVVRSEHTAAGNHAAVWCQVLSA
;
A
#
# COMPACT_ATOMS: atom_id res chain seq x y z
N MET A 1 3.11 28.33 12.68
CA MET A 1 2.92 27.55 11.43
C MET A 1 2.18 26.28 11.81
N GLN A 2 1.01 26.03 11.21
CA GLN A 2 0.28 24.80 11.46
C GLN A 2 0.84 23.72 10.53
N PHE A 3 1.56 22.77 11.10
CA PHE A 3 1.84 21.51 10.42
C PHE A 3 0.54 20.72 10.43
N ASN A 4 -0.04 20.47 9.26
CA ASN A 4 -1.15 19.53 9.13
C ASN A 4 -0.58 18.22 8.55
N PRO A 5 -0.11 17.29 9.40
CA PRO A 5 0.44 16.03 8.92
C PRO A 5 -0.64 15.25 8.17
N LYS A 6 -0.25 14.65 7.05
CA LYS A 6 -1.08 13.70 6.30
C LYS A 6 -0.71 12.29 6.71
N ASN A 7 -1.71 11.44 6.90
CA ASN A 7 -1.53 10.03 7.21
C ASN A 7 -1.85 9.21 5.97
N ILE A 8 -0.85 8.50 5.46
CA ILE A 8 -0.95 7.61 4.31
C ILE A 8 -0.97 6.19 4.86
N THR A 9 -2.09 5.49 4.70
CA THR A 9 -2.22 4.10 5.12
C THR A 9 -2.25 3.21 3.88
N TYR A 10 -1.32 2.26 3.85
CA TYR A 10 -1.21 1.18 2.87
C TYR A 10 -1.86 -0.07 3.44
N GLU A 11 -2.67 -0.75 2.63
CA GLU A 11 -3.32 -2.00 2.99
C GLU A 11 -3.19 -2.99 1.83
N VAL A 12 -2.92 -4.26 2.18
CA VAL A 12 -2.89 -5.37 1.24
C VAL A 12 -3.74 -6.50 1.83
N PHE A 13 -4.65 -7.06 1.05
CA PHE A 13 -5.57 -8.12 1.50
C PHE A 13 -5.93 -9.05 0.35
N GLY A 14 -6.26 -10.30 0.68
CA GLY A 14 -6.52 -11.35 -0.31
C GLY A 14 -6.00 -12.71 0.14
N ASP A 15 -5.80 -13.60 -0.82
CA ASP A 15 -5.34 -14.97 -0.59
C ASP A 15 -3.81 -15.00 -0.50
N PHE A 16 -3.26 -15.24 0.69
CA PHE A 16 -1.80 -15.25 0.88
C PHE A 16 -1.10 -16.40 0.12
N GLY A 17 -1.68 -17.61 0.13
CA GLY A 17 -1.16 -18.76 -0.64
C GLY A 17 0.22 -19.30 -0.20
N GLY A 18 0.84 -18.74 0.84
CA GLY A 18 2.06 -19.27 1.48
C GLY A 18 3.27 -18.34 1.42
N TRP A 19 3.37 -17.48 0.41
CA TRP A 19 4.39 -16.43 0.33
C TRP A 19 3.79 -15.16 -0.26
N GLY A 20 4.36 -14.02 0.10
CA GLY A 20 4.01 -12.75 -0.50
C GLY A 20 5.04 -11.68 -0.18
N GLN A 21 5.01 -10.63 -0.96
CA GLN A 21 5.90 -9.48 -0.80
C GLN A 21 5.15 -8.21 -1.15
N ALA A 22 5.53 -7.10 -0.52
CA ALA A 22 5.05 -5.77 -0.85
C ALA A 22 6.22 -4.79 -0.90
N SER A 23 6.15 -3.82 -1.79
CA SER A 23 7.07 -2.70 -1.80
C SER A 23 6.30 -1.39 -1.93
N TYR A 24 6.65 -0.43 -1.07
CA TYR A 24 6.03 0.89 -1.02
C TYR A 24 7.09 1.96 -0.76
N TRP A 25 6.74 3.22 -1.00
CA TRP A 25 7.60 4.36 -0.68
C TRP A 25 7.23 4.96 0.68
N ASN A 26 8.21 5.10 1.57
CA ASN A 26 8.00 5.72 2.89
C ASN A 26 7.96 7.26 2.81
N ALA A 27 7.71 7.92 3.95
CA ALA A 27 7.64 9.37 4.02
C ALA A 27 8.93 10.11 3.57
N ASP A 28 10.09 9.44 3.61
CA ASP A 28 11.39 9.95 3.17
C ASP A 28 11.67 9.68 1.68
N VAL A 29 10.70 9.19 0.92
CA VAL A 29 10.83 8.82 -0.50
C VAL A 29 11.92 7.76 -0.70
N LYS A 30 11.96 6.76 0.19
CA LYS A 30 12.80 5.57 0.04
C LYS A 30 11.93 4.35 -0.19
N PRO A 31 12.34 3.44 -1.09
CA PRO A 31 11.61 2.20 -1.28
C PRO A 31 11.82 1.32 -0.04
N VAL A 32 10.73 0.82 0.51
CA VAL A 32 10.70 -0.18 1.57
C VAL A 32 10.18 -1.47 0.97
N HIS A 33 10.86 -2.57 1.26
CA HIS A 33 10.44 -3.91 0.87
C HIS A 33 10.03 -4.68 2.12
N VAL A 34 8.93 -5.41 2.01
CA VAL A 34 8.34 -6.18 3.11
C VAL A 34 8.03 -7.58 2.61
N GLU A 35 8.61 -8.57 3.28
CA GLU A 35 8.17 -9.96 3.17
C GLU A 35 6.87 -10.12 3.95
N LEU A 36 5.79 -10.47 3.25
CA LEU A 36 4.50 -10.72 3.86
C LEU A 36 4.52 -12.13 4.44
N THR A 37 4.12 -12.25 5.71
CA THR A 37 3.98 -13.56 6.37
C THR A 37 2.52 -13.99 6.51
N THR A 38 1.60 -13.03 6.47
CA THR A 38 0.14 -13.23 6.53
C THR A 38 -0.57 -12.07 5.84
N LEU A 39 -1.82 -12.28 5.45
CA LEU A 39 -2.76 -11.24 5.02
C LEU A 39 -4.01 -11.27 5.92
N PRO A 40 -4.67 -10.11 6.16
CA PRO A 40 -4.36 -8.79 5.63
C PRO A 40 -3.13 -8.13 6.30
N TRP A 41 -2.43 -7.29 5.55
CA TRP A 41 -1.31 -6.47 6.01
C TRP A 41 -1.66 -4.99 5.91
N SER A 42 -1.20 -4.17 6.86
CA SER A 42 -1.41 -2.73 6.85
C SER A 42 -0.22 -2.00 7.46
N HIS A 43 0.10 -0.83 6.91
CA HIS A 43 1.14 0.06 7.40
C HIS A 43 0.75 1.53 7.21
N THR A 44 1.12 2.40 8.14
CA THR A 44 0.83 3.84 8.07
C THR A 44 2.12 4.64 8.10
N GLU A 45 2.24 5.57 7.16
CA GLU A 45 3.28 6.59 7.07
C GLU A 45 2.66 7.96 7.36
N THR A 46 3.42 8.83 8.03
CA THR A 46 3.00 10.21 8.31
C THR A 46 3.96 11.17 7.64
N THR A 47 3.44 12.12 6.86
CA THR A 47 4.23 13.13 6.17
C THR A 47 3.73 14.54 6.48
N VAL A 48 4.63 15.52 6.46
CA VAL A 48 4.32 16.95 6.61
C VAL A 48 4.29 17.69 5.26
N LEU A 49 4.49 16.96 4.16
CA LEU A 49 4.39 17.52 2.81
C LEU A 49 2.95 17.96 2.52
N THR A 50 2.81 19.05 1.77
CA THR A 50 1.51 19.63 1.39
C THR A 50 0.71 18.72 0.47
N VAL A 51 1.40 17.89 -0.32
CA VAL A 51 0.82 16.90 -1.23
C VAL A 51 1.28 15.53 -0.77
N ALA A 52 0.33 14.62 -0.57
CA ALA A 52 0.65 13.21 -0.35
C ALA A 52 0.73 12.49 -1.71
N THR A 53 1.89 11.86 -1.95
CA THR A 53 2.09 10.88 -3.02
C THR A 53 2.38 9.53 -2.39
N ALA A 54 1.79 8.48 -2.93
CA ALA A 54 1.89 7.14 -2.37
C ALA A 54 1.88 6.10 -3.48
N ASP A 55 2.59 5.01 -3.28
CA ASP A 55 2.71 3.93 -4.25
C ASP A 55 3.00 2.64 -3.51
N ILE A 56 2.26 1.58 -3.83
CA ILE A 56 2.49 0.23 -3.30
C ILE A 56 2.25 -0.82 -4.38
N THR A 57 3.20 -1.73 -4.50
CA THR A 57 3.07 -2.98 -5.24
C THR A 57 2.99 -4.13 -4.25
N ALA A 58 2.18 -5.15 -4.56
CA ALA A 58 2.12 -6.36 -3.75
C ALA A 58 1.91 -7.59 -4.63
N GLN A 59 2.52 -8.70 -4.24
CA GLN A 59 2.39 -9.98 -4.90
C GLN A 59 2.24 -11.09 -3.86
N VAL A 60 1.42 -12.08 -4.17
CA VAL A 60 1.22 -13.28 -3.33
C VAL A 60 1.17 -14.53 -4.18
N ALA A 61 1.38 -15.69 -3.55
CA ALA A 61 1.20 -16.98 -4.20
C ALA A 61 -0.27 -17.32 -4.47
N GLY A 62 -1.21 -16.75 -3.70
CA GLY A 62 -2.63 -17.02 -3.84
C GLY A 62 -3.28 -16.43 -5.09
N GLY A 63 -4.58 -16.71 -5.23
CA GLY A 63 -5.33 -16.47 -6.46
C GLY A 63 -5.89 -15.06 -6.62
N ASN A 64 -6.00 -14.30 -5.53
CA ASN A 64 -6.52 -12.93 -5.52
C ASN A 64 -5.75 -12.06 -4.54
N ILE A 65 -5.49 -10.82 -4.93
CA ILE A 65 -4.88 -9.81 -4.07
C ILE A 65 -5.46 -8.44 -4.40
N SER A 66 -5.65 -7.64 -3.36
CA SER A 66 -6.07 -6.26 -3.44
C SER A 66 -5.10 -5.38 -2.66
N CYS A 67 -4.89 -4.16 -3.17
CA CYS A 67 -4.23 -3.10 -2.44
C CYS A 67 -5.21 -1.95 -2.23
N ARG A 68 -5.04 -1.22 -1.13
CA ARG A 68 -5.73 0.03 -0.87
C ARG A 68 -4.78 1.05 -0.27
N ILE A 69 -4.90 2.30 -0.73
CA ILE A 69 -4.23 3.46 -0.16
C ILE A 69 -5.31 4.42 0.35
N THR A 70 -5.25 4.74 1.64
CA THR A 70 -6.06 5.77 2.28
C THR A 70 -5.18 6.96 2.66
N VAL A 71 -5.67 8.18 2.42
CA VAL A 71 -5.03 9.42 2.88
C VAL A 71 -6.00 10.16 3.78
N ASP A 72 -5.61 10.35 5.04
CA ASP A 72 -6.45 10.94 6.09
C ASP A 72 -7.82 10.22 6.23
N GLY A 73 -7.79 8.89 6.12
CA GLY A 73 -8.97 8.03 6.20
C GLY A 73 -9.83 7.97 4.94
N VAL A 74 -9.48 8.72 3.88
CA VAL A 74 -10.20 8.70 2.60
C VAL A 74 -9.51 7.77 1.62
N VAL A 75 -10.25 6.81 1.04
CA VAL A 75 -9.71 5.91 0.01
C VAL A 75 -9.35 6.73 -1.22
N ARG A 76 -8.07 6.71 -1.60
CA ARG A 76 -7.56 7.42 -2.79
C ARG A 76 -7.27 6.50 -3.95
N SER A 77 -6.92 5.26 -3.67
CA SER A 77 -6.65 4.21 -4.66
C SER A 77 -7.02 2.86 -4.06
N GLU A 78 -7.74 2.03 -4.83
CA GLU A 78 -8.00 0.63 -4.48
C GLU A 78 -8.03 -0.16 -5.79
N HIS A 79 -7.27 -1.24 -5.83
CA HIS A 79 -7.19 -2.12 -6.99
C HIS A 79 -7.21 -3.57 -6.54
N THR A 80 -7.76 -4.43 -7.39
CA THR A 80 -7.80 -5.88 -7.20
C THR A 80 -7.26 -6.55 -8.44
N ALA A 81 -6.45 -7.59 -8.23
CA ALA A 81 -5.95 -8.46 -9.27
C ALA A 81 -6.20 -9.93 -8.90
N ALA A 82 -6.36 -10.77 -9.91
CA ALA A 82 -6.53 -12.20 -9.75
C ALA A 82 -5.66 -12.95 -10.76
N GLY A 83 -5.26 -14.18 -10.42
CA GLY A 83 -4.39 -15.02 -11.25
C GLY A 83 -3.49 -15.91 -10.40
N ASN A 84 -2.82 -16.85 -11.04
CA ASN A 84 -1.79 -17.65 -10.35
C ASN A 84 -0.60 -16.74 -10.03
N HIS A 85 -0.20 -16.65 -8.77
CA HIS A 85 0.78 -15.67 -8.26
C HIS A 85 0.35 -14.21 -8.49
N ALA A 86 -0.86 -13.85 -8.05
CA ALA A 86 -1.47 -12.55 -8.31
C ALA A 86 -0.59 -11.38 -7.82
N ALA A 87 -0.53 -10.31 -8.62
CA ALA A 87 0.18 -9.08 -8.33
C ALA A 87 -0.71 -7.87 -8.58
N VAL A 88 -0.64 -6.87 -7.70
CA VAL A 88 -1.45 -5.65 -7.76
C VAL A 88 -0.60 -4.43 -7.47
N TRP A 89 -1.04 -3.29 -7.97
CA TRP A 89 -0.38 -2.00 -7.81
C TRP A 89 -1.42 -0.91 -7.54
N CYS A 90 -1.14 -0.06 -6.57
CA CYS A 90 -1.95 1.11 -6.21
C CYS A 90 -1.06 2.34 -6.18
N GLN A 91 -1.59 3.46 -6.66
CA GLN A 91 -0.85 4.71 -6.73
C GLN A 91 -1.75 5.92 -6.43
N VAL A 92 -1.19 6.90 -5.72
CA VAL A 92 -1.76 8.22 -5.49
C VAL A 92 -0.76 9.26 -5.96
N LEU A 93 -1.13 10.01 -7.01
CA LEU A 93 -0.29 11.07 -7.59
C LEU A 93 -0.43 12.41 -6.87
N SER A 94 -1.56 12.66 -6.20
CA SER A 94 -1.81 13.87 -5.43
C SER A 94 -3.05 13.70 -4.55
N ALA A 95 -2.92 13.95 -3.24
CA ALA A 95 -4.00 13.98 -2.26
C ALA A 95 -3.78 14.99 -1.13
#